data_AF-A0A6M3JQI8-F1
#
_entry.id   AF-A0A6M3JQI8-F1
#
_cell.length_a   1.000
_cell.length_b   1.000
_cell.length_c   1.000
_cell.angle_alpha   90.00
_cell.angle_beta   90.00
_cell.angle_gamma   90.00
#
_symmetry.space_group_name_H-M   'P 1'
#
loop_
_entity.id
_entity.type
_entity.pdbx_description
1 polymer ?
#
loop_
_entity_poly.entity_id
_entity_poly.type
_entity_poly.pdbx_seq_one_letter_code
_entity_poly.pdbx_strand_id
1 'polypeptide(L)'
;MQGQIPMDTKPFKMRQSGLKNQKDIFSIIKQLAGQANILTIPRIFINFMGSLEGGLFLSQLLFWSDRTKNKYGWFWKTYKDWTSETCLTEYQVRKAAKFCEEMLFLKTKVKKANGNPTLHYKINMEAFINRFLKFLSFDPLIFSGTSNRDYTYRMNETDENQLKAELEAHNLTWSPDMKEH
;
A
#
# COMPACT_ATOMS: atom_id res chain seq x y z
N MET A 1 -56.37 -51.44 38.25
CA MET A 1 -54.90 -51.56 38.31
C MET A 1 -54.35 -51.44 36.89
N GLN A 2 -53.23 -50.74 36.76
CA GLN A 2 -52.73 -50.04 35.57
C GLN A 2 -52.36 -50.96 34.40
N GLY A 3 -52.81 -50.61 33.19
CA GLY A 3 -52.21 -51.10 31.95
C GLY A 3 -51.08 -50.17 31.52
N GLN A 4 -49.84 -50.67 31.50
CA GLN A 4 -48.69 -49.95 30.96
C GLN A 4 -48.60 -50.18 29.45
N ILE A 5 -48.64 -49.10 28.68
CA ILE A 5 -48.30 -49.08 27.25
C ILE A 5 -46.76 -49.07 27.17
N PRO A 6 -46.11 -49.96 26.40
CA PRO A 6 -44.66 -49.89 26.23
C PRO A 6 -44.30 -48.66 25.38
N MET A 7 -43.49 -47.77 25.94
CA MET A 7 -42.85 -46.67 25.21
C MET A 7 -41.73 -47.25 24.32
N ASP A 8 -41.95 -47.32 23.01
CA ASP A 8 -40.88 -47.56 22.03
C ASP A 8 -39.99 -46.30 21.93
N THR A 9 -39.00 -46.19 22.82
CA THR A 9 -37.97 -45.15 22.72
C THR A 9 -36.91 -45.59 21.70
N LYS A 10 -37.20 -45.40 20.41
CA LYS A 10 -36.11 -45.36 19.42
C LYS A 10 -35.24 -44.12 19.70
N PRO A 11 -33.91 -44.28 19.86
CA PRO A 11 -33.04 -43.13 20.05
C PRO A 11 -33.10 -42.23 18.83
N PHE A 12 -33.34 -40.93 19.06
CA PHE A 12 -33.24 -39.89 18.05
C PHE A 12 -31.82 -39.91 17.47
N LYS A 13 -31.65 -40.45 16.27
CA LYS A 13 -30.39 -40.32 15.53
C LYS A 13 -30.24 -38.86 15.11
N MET A 14 -29.46 -38.10 15.89
CA MET A 14 -28.93 -36.81 15.45
C MET A 14 -28.24 -37.01 14.10
N ARG A 15 -28.72 -36.31 13.06
CA ARG A 15 -28.07 -36.30 11.75
C ARG A 15 -26.64 -35.80 11.91
N GLN A 16 -25.66 -36.60 11.51
CA GLN A 16 -24.24 -36.22 11.46
C GLN A 16 -23.91 -35.19 10.35
N SER A 17 -24.81 -34.25 10.04
CA SER A 17 -24.59 -33.21 9.03
C SER A 17 -23.95 -31.93 9.57
N GLY A 18 -23.79 -31.79 10.90
CA GLY A 18 -23.27 -30.57 11.52
C GLY A 18 -21.76 -30.38 11.45
N LEU A 19 -20.98 -31.47 11.36
CA LEU A 19 -19.51 -31.41 11.45
C LEU A 19 -18.82 -30.97 10.16
N LYS A 20 -19.39 -31.28 8.98
CA LYS A 20 -18.87 -30.78 7.68
C LYS A 20 -19.14 -29.29 7.56
N ASN A 21 -20.41 -28.87 7.72
CA ASN A 21 -20.79 -27.46 7.68
C ASN A 21 -20.01 -26.60 8.67
N GLN A 22 -19.81 -27.03 9.93
CA GLN A 22 -19.06 -26.23 10.90
C GLN A 22 -17.58 -26.08 10.53
N LYS A 23 -16.92 -27.16 10.08
CA LYS A 23 -15.51 -27.10 9.65
C LYS A 23 -15.34 -26.28 8.39
N ASP A 24 -16.26 -26.42 7.44
CA ASP A 24 -16.27 -25.67 6.18
C ASP A 24 -16.51 -24.19 6.45
N ILE A 25 -17.51 -23.84 7.28
CA ILE A 25 -17.77 -22.46 7.75
C ILE A 25 -16.54 -21.90 8.46
N PHE A 26 -15.91 -22.66 9.35
CA PHE A 26 -14.72 -22.21 10.06
C PHE A 26 -13.51 -22.02 9.14
N SER A 27 -13.38 -22.84 8.10
CA SER A 27 -12.35 -22.67 7.07
C SER A 27 -12.56 -21.40 6.24
N ILE A 28 -13.82 -21.09 5.90
CA ILE A 28 -14.21 -19.87 5.18
C ILE A 28 -13.91 -18.65 6.06
N ILE A 29 -14.33 -18.68 7.34
CA ILE A 29 -14.04 -17.59 8.29
C ILE A 29 -12.53 -17.38 8.42
N LYS A 30 -11.73 -18.44 8.52
CA LYS A 30 -10.26 -18.33 8.58
C LYS A 30 -9.66 -17.71 7.33
N GLN A 31 -10.17 -18.08 6.15
CA GLN A 31 -9.75 -17.45 4.92
C GLN A 31 -10.09 -15.97 4.94
N LEU A 32 -11.35 -15.61 5.20
CA LEU A 32 -11.84 -14.23 5.20
C LEU A 32 -11.23 -13.32 6.27
N ALA A 33 -10.99 -13.85 7.47
CA ALA A 33 -10.43 -13.09 8.59
C ALA A 33 -8.90 -13.09 8.61
N GLY A 34 -8.24 -13.84 7.73
CA GLY A 34 -6.80 -13.88 7.64
C GLY A 34 -6.21 -12.56 7.12
N GLN A 35 -4.95 -12.28 7.47
CA GLN A 35 -4.25 -11.05 7.07
C GLN A 35 -4.25 -10.81 5.56
N ALA A 36 -4.31 -11.88 4.75
CA ALA A 36 -4.38 -11.79 3.30
C ALA A 36 -5.64 -11.06 2.78
N ASN A 37 -6.70 -10.97 3.60
CA ASN A 37 -7.95 -10.28 3.28
C ASN A 37 -8.12 -8.96 4.07
N ILE A 38 -7.08 -8.51 4.78
CA ILE A 38 -7.08 -7.27 5.53
C ILE A 38 -6.11 -6.29 4.89
N LEU A 39 -6.61 -5.10 4.54
CA LEU A 39 -5.79 -4.00 4.07
C LEU A 39 -5.42 -3.09 5.24
N THR A 40 -4.16 -3.14 5.65
CA THR A 40 -3.61 -2.24 6.69
C THR A 40 -2.66 -1.25 6.03
N ILE A 41 -2.86 0.05 6.30
CA ILE A 41 -2.07 1.12 5.68
C ILE A 41 -1.61 2.07 6.78
N PRO A 42 -0.32 2.41 6.87
CA PRO A 42 0.16 3.47 7.73
C PRO A 42 -0.51 4.80 7.38
N ARG A 43 -1.10 5.48 8.38
CA ARG A 43 -1.75 6.80 8.20
C ARG A 43 -0.82 7.81 7.54
N ILE A 44 0.48 7.72 7.81
CA ILE A 44 1.45 8.65 7.25
C ILE A 44 1.56 8.56 5.72
N PHE A 45 1.35 7.38 5.13
CA PHE A 45 1.32 7.23 3.68
C PHE A 45 0.06 7.85 3.08
N ILE A 46 -1.06 7.78 3.79
CA ILE A 46 -2.31 8.45 3.39
C ILE A 46 -2.09 9.96 3.37
N ASN A 47 -1.49 10.50 4.43
CA ASN A 47 -1.22 11.94 4.53
C ASN A 47 -0.24 12.40 3.45
N PHE A 48 0.87 11.67 3.25
CA PHE A 48 1.87 11.98 2.21
C PHE A 48 1.26 11.98 0.80
N MET A 49 0.36 11.03 0.53
CA MET A 49 -0.31 10.87 -0.77
C MET A 49 -1.60 11.71 -0.90
N GLY A 50 -2.01 12.41 0.17
CA GLY A 50 -3.24 13.20 0.22
C GLY A 50 -4.55 12.43 0.02
N SER A 51 -4.53 11.10 0.05
CA SER A 51 -5.71 10.25 -0.20
C SER A 51 -5.53 8.84 0.34
N LEU A 52 -6.64 8.19 0.73
CA LEU A 52 -6.63 6.80 1.22
C LEU A 52 -6.10 5.85 0.13
N GLU A 53 -6.58 6.02 -1.10
CA GLU A 53 -6.18 5.21 -2.24
C GLU A 53 -4.71 5.40 -2.62
N GLY A 54 -4.23 6.64 -2.59
CA GLY A 54 -2.83 6.94 -2.83
C GLY A 54 -1.93 6.30 -1.76
N GLY A 55 -2.32 6.39 -0.48
CA GLY A 55 -1.59 5.76 0.61
C GLY A 55 -1.56 4.23 0.50
N LEU A 56 -2.69 3.61 0.15
CA LEU A 56 -2.77 2.17 -0.10
C LEU A 56 -1.86 1.76 -1.27
N PHE A 57 -1.94 2.50 -2.39
CA PHE A 57 -1.12 2.26 -3.56
C PHE A 57 0.37 2.37 -3.21
N LEU A 58 0.79 3.43 -2.50
CA LEU A 58 2.18 3.63 -2.08
C LEU A 58 2.68 2.49 -1.18
N SER A 59 1.86 2.05 -0.23
CA SER A 59 2.20 0.93 0.66
C SER A 59 2.53 -0.34 -0.15
N GLN A 60 1.70 -0.68 -1.13
CA GLN A 60 1.93 -1.85 -1.97
C GLN A 60 3.05 -1.64 -2.99
N LEU A 61 3.19 -0.43 -3.53
CA LEU A 61 4.28 -0.06 -4.44
C LEU A 61 5.64 -0.30 -3.78
N LEU A 62 5.82 0.10 -2.52
CA LEU A 62 7.04 -0.14 -1.74
C LEU A 62 7.23 -1.64 -1.45
N PHE A 63 6.17 -2.34 -1.03
CA PHE A 63 6.19 -3.79 -0.77
C PHE A 63 6.68 -4.60 -1.98
N TRP A 64 6.18 -4.29 -3.17
CA TRP A 64 6.55 -4.99 -4.40
C TRP A 64 7.92 -4.57 -4.93
N SER A 65 8.32 -3.32 -4.69
CA SER A 65 9.66 -2.84 -5.07
C SER A 65 10.76 -3.52 -4.29
N ASP A 66 10.56 -3.82 -3.00
CA ASP A 66 11.50 -4.57 -2.17
C ASP A 66 11.61 -6.05 -2.57
N ARG A 67 10.50 -6.64 -3.06
CA ARG A 67 10.43 -8.08 -3.38
C ARG A 67 10.84 -8.44 -4.80
N THR A 68 11.06 -7.46 -5.69
CA THR A 68 11.46 -7.77 -7.06
C THR A 68 12.88 -8.32 -7.12
N LYS A 69 13.06 -9.46 -7.80
CA LYS A 69 14.39 -10.04 -8.08
C LYS A 69 15.04 -9.42 -9.32
N ASN A 70 14.37 -8.48 -9.97
CA ASN A 70 14.90 -7.82 -11.14
C ASN A 70 16.11 -6.96 -10.74
N LYS A 71 17.28 -7.22 -11.35
CA LYS A 71 18.53 -6.50 -11.07
C LYS A 71 18.46 -4.98 -11.26
N TYR A 72 17.46 -4.48 -11.98
CA TYR A 72 17.24 -3.06 -12.22
C TYR A 72 16.10 -2.49 -11.37
N GLY A 73 15.51 -3.25 -10.45
CA GLY A 73 14.47 -2.80 -9.53
C GLY A 73 13.08 -2.62 -10.14
N TRP A 74 12.81 -3.23 -11.31
CA TRP A 74 11.48 -3.19 -11.93
C TRP A 74 10.61 -4.33 -11.44
N PHE A 75 9.34 -4.05 -11.16
CA PHE A 75 8.30 -5.05 -11.09
C PHE A 75 7.17 -4.68 -12.05
N TRP A 76 6.26 -5.61 -12.32
CA TRP A 76 5.12 -5.38 -13.20
C TRP A 76 3.84 -5.90 -12.57
N LYS A 77 2.73 -5.26 -12.89
CA LYS A 77 1.41 -5.62 -12.37
C LYS A 77 0.34 -5.10 -13.31
N THR A 78 -0.67 -5.93 -13.59
CA THR A 78 -1.83 -5.48 -14.37
C THR A 78 -2.79 -4.68 -13.48
N TYR A 79 -3.69 -3.88 -14.08
CA TYR A 79 -4.72 -3.21 -13.29
C TYR A 79 -5.66 -4.21 -12.61
N LYS A 80 -5.92 -5.36 -13.24
CA LYS A 80 -6.70 -6.45 -12.62
C LYS A 80 -6.01 -6.98 -11.37
N ASP A 81 -4.71 -7.22 -11.42
CA ASP A 81 -3.94 -7.68 -10.24
C ASP A 81 -3.96 -6.62 -9.13
N TRP A 82 -3.86 -5.33 -9.49
CA TRP A 82 -4.03 -4.25 -8.53
C TRP A 82 -5.41 -4.28 -7.89
N THR A 83 -6.48 -4.27 -8.69
CA THR A 83 -7.86 -4.30 -8.19
C THR A 83 -8.14 -5.52 -7.32
N SER A 84 -7.66 -6.70 -7.70
CA SER A 84 -7.85 -7.93 -6.91
C SER A 84 -7.11 -7.88 -5.56
N GLU A 85 -5.96 -7.20 -5.49
CA GLU A 85 -5.17 -7.10 -4.27
C GLU A 85 -5.63 -5.97 -3.35
N THR A 86 -5.98 -4.81 -3.91
CA THR A 86 -6.16 -3.57 -3.14
C THR A 86 -7.57 -3.00 -3.21
N CYS A 87 -8.46 -3.61 -3.99
CA CYS A 87 -9.78 -3.09 -4.33
C CYS A 87 -9.76 -1.73 -5.05
N LEU A 88 -8.60 -1.24 -5.49
CA LEU A 88 -8.49 0.02 -6.21
C LEU A 88 -8.93 -0.16 -7.66
N THR A 89 -9.73 0.78 -8.17
CA THR A 89 -10.06 0.88 -9.59
C THR A 89 -8.82 1.24 -10.41
N GLU A 90 -8.84 0.92 -11.71
CA GLU A 90 -7.78 1.37 -12.64
C GLU A 90 -7.58 2.89 -12.57
N TYR A 91 -8.66 3.67 -12.48
CA TYR A 91 -8.57 5.12 -12.37
C TYR A 91 -7.81 5.57 -11.12
N GLN A 92 -8.11 4.98 -9.95
CA GLN A 92 -7.42 5.28 -8.70
C GLN A 92 -5.93 4.90 -8.77
N VAL A 93 -5.60 3.73 -9.33
CA VAL A 93 -4.22 3.29 -9.54
C VAL A 93 -3.48 4.26 -10.45
N ARG A 94 -4.07 4.65 -11.58
CA ARG A 94 -3.47 5.60 -12.53
C ARG A 94 -3.25 6.97 -11.91
N LYS A 95 -4.23 7.47 -11.16
CA LYS A 95 -4.14 8.76 -10.46
C LYS A 95 -3.01 8.73 -9.42
N ALA A 96 -2.93 7.68 -8.61
CA ALA A 96 -1.88 7.52 -7.60
C ALA A 96 -0.49 7.36 -8.24
N ALA A 97 -0.36 6.55 -9.30
CA ALA A 97 0.88 6.39 -10.02
C ALA A 97 1.35 7.72 -10.64
N LYS A 98 0.43 8.46 -11.27
CA LYS A 98 0.72 9.78 -11.85
C LYS A 98 1.24 10.75 -10.80
N PHE A 99 0.62 10.80 -9.61
CA PHE A 99 1.10 11.62 -8.50
C PHE A 99 2.54 11.25 -8.11
N CYS A 100 2.86 9.96 -8.00
CA CYS A 100 4.23 9.52 -7.69
C CYS A 100 5.24 9.86 -8.80
N GLU A 101 4.82 9.85 -10.06
CA GLU A 101 5.64 10.27 -11.20
C GLU A 101 5.88 11.78 -11.19
N GLU A 102 4.85 12.58 -10.92
CA GLU A 102 4.92 14.04 -10.74
C GLU A 102 5.82 14.41 -9.55
N MET A 103 5.85 13.58 -8.50
CA MET A 103 6.78 13.69 -7.37
C MET A 103 8.21 13.20 -7.66
N LEU A 104 8.47 12.76 -8.90
CA LEU A 104 9.77 12.35 -9.45
C LEU A 104 10.43 11.13 -8.79
N PHE A 105 9.68 10.34 -8.01
CA PHE A 105 10.21 9.12 -7.39
C PHE A 105 9.70 7.82 -8.02
N LEU A 106 8.70 7.88 -8.91
CA LEU A 106 8.23 6.71 -9.66
C LEU A 106 8.52 6.87 -11.15
N LYS A 107 8.89 5.77 -11.79
CA LYS A 107 8.90 5.65 -13.25
C LYS A 107 7.99 4.48 -13.65
N THR A 108 7.06 4.72 -14.59
CA THR A 108 6.29 3.65 -15.21
C THR A 108 6.65 3.43 -16.68
N LYS A 109 6.51 2.19 -17.16
CA LYS A 109 6.68 1.84 -18.57
C LYS A 109 5.72 0.72 -18.96
N VAL A 110 5.05 0.84 -20.10
CA VAL A 110 4.30 -0.27 -20.68
C VAL A 110 5.27 -1.19 -21.42
N LYS A 111 5.33 -2.46 -21.04
CA LYS A 111 6.07 -3.50 -21.76
C LYS A 111 5.22 -4.77 -21.85
N LYS A 112 5.49 -5.63 -22.84
CA LYS A 112 4.83 -6.93 -22.92
C LYS A 112 5.36 -7.84 -21.81
N ALA A 113 4.46 -8.37 -20.99
CA ALA A 113 4.71 -9.52 -20.11
C ALA A 113 3.82 -10.65 -20.61
N ASN A 114 4.40 -11.81 -20.92
CA ASN A 114 3.68 -12.98 -21.48
C ASN A 114 2.78 -12.63 -22.68
N GLY A 115 3.24 -11.74 -23.57
CA GLY A 115 2.50 -11.31 -24.77
C GLY A 115 1.52 -10.16 -24.56
N ASN A 116 1.15 -9.83 -23.32
CA ASN A 116 0.17 -8.79 -23.00
C ASN A 116 0.83 -7.48 -22.53
N PRO A 117 0.38 -6.30 -23.01
CA PRO A 117 0.86 -5.01 -22.50
C PRO A 117 0.61 -4.90 -20.99
N THR A 118 1.68 -4.74 -20.22
CA THR A 118 1.62 -4.68 -18.76
C THR A 118 2.45 -3.53 -18.24
N LEU A 119 1.94 -2.82 -17.23
CA LEU A 119 2.63 -1.69 -16.64
C LEU A 119 3.73 -2.19 -15.71
N HIS A 120 4.94 -1.67 -15.94
CA HIS A 120 6.10 -1.89 -15.10
C HIS A 120 6.35 -0.64 -14.27
N TYR A 121 6.75 -0.82 -13.03
CA TYR A 121 6.98 0.21 -12.03
C TYR A 121 8.40 0.10 -11.50
N LYS A 122 9.06 1.24 -11.29
CA LYS A 122 10.35 1.32 -10.61
C LYS A 122 10.39 2.57 -9.74
N ILE A 123 10.65 2.37 -8.46
CA ILE A 123 10.89 3.47 -7.51
C ILE A 123 12.36 3.91 -7.60
N ASN A 124 12.56 5.23 -7.65
CA ASN A 124 13.83 5.84 -7.26
C ASN A 124 13.82 6.03 -5.74
N MET A 125 14.44 5.10 -5.01
CA MET A 125 14.40 5.07 -3.54
C MET A 125 15.03 6.32 -2.91
N GLU A 126 16.11 6.84 -3.49
CA GLU A 126 16.76 8.05 -3.00
C GLU A 126 15.82 9.26 -3.12
N ALA A 127 15.22 9.45 -4.29
CA ALA A 127 14.23 10.52 -4.49
C ALA A 127 13.02 10.36 -3.57
N PHE A 128 12.51 9.13 -3.39
CA PHE A 128 11.41 8.84 -2.48
C PHE A 128 11.76 9.21 -1.04
N ILE A 129 12.90 8.73 -0.52
CA ILE A 129 13.36 9.01 0.85
C ILE A 129 13.49 10.52 1.06
N ASN A 130 14.13 11.24 0.13
CA ASN A 130 14.29 12.68 0.25
C ASN A 130 12.95 13.43 0.30
N ARG A 131 11.98 13.05 -0.55
CA ARG A 131 10.62 13.65 -0.54
C ARG A 131 9.85 13.28 0.72
N PHE A 132 9.95 12.04 1.16
CA PHE A 132 9.23 11.54 2.33
C PHE A 132 9.78 12.14 3.63
N LEU A 133 11.10 12.21 3.81
CA LEU A 133 11.73 12.87 4.96
C LEU A 133 11.38 14.37 5.00
N LYS A 134 11.42 15.05 3.84
CA LYS A 134 10.97 16.44 3.74
C LYS A 134 9.53 16.60 4.20
N PHE A 135 8.64 15.69 3.80
CA PHE A 135 7.25 15.71 4.26
C PHE A 135 7.14 15.49 5.78
N LEU A 136 7.91 14.56 6.35
CA LEU A 136 7.93 14.32 7.80
C LEU A 136 8.44 15.52 8.60
N SER A 137 9.42 16.27 8.08
CA SER A 137 9.93 17.47 8.77
C SER A 137 8.91 18.60 8.83
N PHE A 138 7.88 18.61 7.97
CA PHE A 138 6.81 19.61 7.99
C PHE A 138 5.59 19.20 8.82
N ASP A 139 5.57 18.01 9.45
CA ASP A 139 4.45 17.58 10.30
C ASP A 139 4.80 17.74 11.80
N PRO A 140 4.29 18.80 12.47
CA PRO A 140 4.60 19.07 13.88
C PRO A 140 4.14 17.94 14.82
N LEU A 141 3.15 17.14 14.41
CA LEU A 141 2.62 16.05 15.23
C LEU A 141 3.57 14.84 15.28
N ILE A 142 4.52 14.73 14.34
CA ILE A 142 5.50 13.63 14.31
C ILE A 142 6.74 13.97 15.14
N PHE A 143 7.12 15.24 15.20
CA PHE A 143 8.35 15.68 15.86
C PHE A 143 8.24 15.88 17.38
N SER A 144 7.02 15.91 17.93
CA SER A 144 6.81 16.06 19.38
C SER A 144 7.14 14.80 20.21
N GLY A 145 7.40 13.66 19.57
CA GLY A 145 7.61 12.36 20.25
C GLY A 145 8.98 11.71 20.04
N THR A 146 9.84 12.23 19.17
CA THR A 146 11.16 11.65 18.88
C THR A 146 12.27 12.47 19.52
N SER A 147 12.77 11.98 20.66
CA SER A 147 14.03 12.43 21.24
C SER A 147 15.17 12.20 20.24
N ASN A 148 15.55 13.28 19.56
CA ASN A 148 16.84 13.59 18.94
C ASN A 148 17.86 12.42 18.89
N ARG A 149 18.00 11.82 17.69
CA ARG A 149 19.27 11.44 17.06
C ARG A 149 18.99 11.02 15.61
N ASP A 150 19.64 11.72 14.67
CA ASP A 150 20.03 11.24 13.33
C ASP A 150 19.05 11.38 12.14
N TYR A 151 18.42 12.54 11.94
CA TYR A 151 17.93 12.95 10.61
C TYR A 151 18.40 14.36 10.23
N THR A 152 19.69 14.54 9.98
CA THR A 152 20.20 15.72 9.26
C THR A 152 20.63 15.31 7.86
N TYR A 153 19.70 15.27 6.91
CA TYR A 153 20.08 15.38 5.50
C TYR A 153 20.41 16.85 5.25
N ARG A 154 21.69 17.23 5.34
CA ARG A 154 22.15 18.51 4.81
C ARG A 154 22.12 18.40 3.30
N MET A 155 21.13 19.02 2.65
CA MET A 155 21.17 19.25 1.21
C MET A 155 22.50 19.96 0.91
N ASN A 156 23.32 19.36 0.04
CA ASN A 156 24.53 20.03 -0.42
C ASN A 156 24.12 21.15 -1.41
N GLU A 157 24.98 22.15 -1.62
CA GLU A 157 24.68 23.27 -2.52
C GLU A 157 24.37 22.80 -3.95
N THR A 158 24.90 21.63 -4.35
CA THR A 158 24.66 21.04 -5.67
C THR A 158 23.22 20.56 -5.83
N ASP A 159 22.67 19.89 -4.82
CA ASP A 159 21.29 19.40 -4.77
C ASP A 159 20.30 20.57 -4.74
N GLU A 160 20.61 21.64 -3.98
CA GLU A 160 19.77 22.84 -3.90
C GLU A 160 19.73 23.57 -5.26
N ASN A 161 20.86 23.68 -5.95
CA ASN A 161 20.95 24.31 -7.27
C ASN A 161 20.22 23.49 -8.34
N GLN A 162 20.28 22.16 -8.27
CA GLN A 162 19.58 21.29 -9.19
C GLN A 162 18.06 21.34 -9.00
N LEU A 163 17.60 21.41 -7.74
CA LEU A 163 16.18 21.57 -7.42
C LEU A 163 15.64 22.95 -7.83
N LYS A 164 16.43 24.02 -7.67
CA LYS A 164 16.08 25.36 -8.15
C LYS A 164 15.94 25.39 -9.67
N ALA A 165 16.88 24.78 -10.40
CA ALA A 165 16.81 24.67 -11.85
C ALA A 165 15.58 23.86 -12.33
N GLU A 166 15.21 22.78 -11.63
CA GLU A 166 14.01 22.00 -11.95
C GLU A 166 12.72 22.78 -11.68
N LEU A 167 12.63 23.56 -10.58
CA LEU A 167 11.46 24.37 -10.23
C LEU A 167 11.27 25.55 -11.20
N GLU A 168 12.37 26.21 -11.58
CA GLU A 168 12.37 27.28 -12.59
C GLU A 168 11.94 26.77 -13.97
N ALA A 169 12.38 25.57 -14.36
CA ALA A 169 11.94 24.92 -15.60
C ALA A 169 10.43 24.62 -15.64
N HIS A 170 9.78 24.59 -14.47
CA HIS A 170 8.35 24.33 -14.32
C HIS A 170 7.53 25.55 -13.88
N ASN A 171 8.07 26.78 -13.96
CA ASN A 171 7.43 28.03 -13.54
C ASN A 171 6.96 28.05 -12.07
N LEU A 172 7.68 27.38 -11.18
CA LEU A 172 7.43 27.38 -9.73
C LEU A 172 8.53 28.20 -9.04
N THR A 173 8.15 29.23 -8.27
CA THR A 173 9.10 30.11 -7.59
C THR A 173 9.58 29.54 -6.26
N TRP A 174 10.89 29.64 -6.02
CA TRP A 174 11.54 29.30 -4.75
C TRP A 174 11.24 30.38 -3.69
N SER A 175 10.60 30.02 -2.57
CA SER A 175 10.40 30.93 -1.43
C SER A 175 11.47 30.71 -0.35
N PRO A 176 12.14 31.76 0.15
CA PRO A 176 13.19 31.67 1.18
C PRO A 176 12.73 31.15 2.55
N ASP A 177 11.42 31.17 2.84
CA ASP A 177 10.85 30.79 4.15
C ASP A 177 10.92 29.27 4.46
N MET A 178 11.56 28.46 3.62
CA MET A 178 11.80 27.03 3.86
C MET A 178 13.07 26.73 4.69
N LYS A 179 13.64 27.69 5.42
CA LYS A 179 14.79 27.47 6.32
C LYS A 179 14.50 27.61 7.81
N GLU A 180 13.33 28.12 8.20
CA GLU A 180 12.95 28.24 9.61
C GLU A 180 11.50 27.82 9.76
N HIS A 181 11.29 26.56 10.17
CA HIS A 181 10.33 26.08 11.17
C HIS A 181 10.45 24.56 11.27
#